data_AF-A0A0S3U6D9-F1
#
_entry.id   AF-A0A0S3U6D9-F1
#
_cell.length_a   1.000
_cell.length_b   1.000
_cell.length_c   1.000
_cell.angle_alpha   90.00
_cell.angle_beta   90.00
_cell.angle_gamma   90.00
#
_symmetry.space_group_name_H-M   'P 1'
#
loop_
_entity.id
_entity.type
_entity.pdbx_description
1 polymer ?
#
loop_
_entity_poly.entity_id
_entity_poly.type
_entity_poly.pdbx_seq_one_letter_code
_entity_poly.pdbx_strand_id
1 'polypeptide(L)'
;MSKVLEDRKNNLFIYIYSDDHLPPHVHVFVGRKKSRSDKDIKISIGNDAIAPEILAAHPKIKNTDIRKAWELVADHQDELLIKWEEIHGSEKMEKGDH
;
A
#
# COMPACT_ATOMS: atom_id res chain seq x y z
N MET A 1 0.34 -4.38 10.93
CA MET A 1 1.13 -4.45 9.68
C MET A 1 0.89 -5.79 9.05
N SER A 2 0.18 -5.79 7.93
CA SER A 2 -0.18 -7.03 7.25
C SER A 2 0.43 -7.00 5.85
N LYS A 3 1.05 -8.11 5.44
CA LYS A 3 1.43 -8.31 4.04
C LYS A 3 0.14 -8.59 3.27
N VAL A 4 -0.16 -7.75 2.29
CA VAL A 4 -1.43 -7.81 1.56
C VAL A 4 -1.24 -8.51 0.22
N LEU A 5 -0.20 -8.13 -0.51
CA LEU A 5 0.09 -8.67 -1.84
C LEU A 5 1.60 -8.89 -2.02
N GLU A 6 1.98 -9.86 -2.85
CA GLU A 6 3.37 -10.02 -3.29
C GLU A 6 3.43 -10.35 -4.79
N ASP A 7 4.30 -9.64 -5.51
CA ASP A 7 4.70 -10.00 -6.86
C ASP A 7 6.10 -10.59 -6.84
N ARG A 8 6.16 -11.92 -6.93
CA ARG A 8 7.42 -12.68 -6.93
C ARG A 8 8.23 -12.48 -8.20
N LYS A 9 7.59 -12.13 -9.32
CA LYS A 9 8.27 -11.92 -10.61
C LYS A 9 9.10 -10.64 -10.59
N ASN A 10 8.54 -9.58 -10.03
CA ASN A 10 9.24 -8.30 -9.87
C ASN A 10 9.87 -8.11 -8.49
N ASN A 11 9.75 -9.10 -7.59
CA ASN A 11 10.26 -9.06 -6.23
C ASN A 11 9.71 -7.86 -5.45
N LEU A 12 8.41 -7.59 -5.59
CA LEU A 12 7.70 -6.50 -4.93
C LEU A 12 6.76 -7.04 -3.85
N PHE A 13 6.68 -6.35 -2.73
CA PHE A 13 5.85 -6.75 -1.60
C PHE A 13 5.08 -5.56 -1.08
N ILE A 14 3.74 -5.69 -1.01
CA ILE A 14 2.84 -4.65 -0.57
C ILE A 14 2.42 -4.91 0.87
N TYR A 15 2.52 -3.86 1.69
CA TYR A 15 2.10 -3.87 3.09
C TYR A 15 1.19 -2.70 3.36
N ILE A 16 0.26 -2.92 4.29
CA ILE A 16 -0.59 -1.89 4.90
C ILE A 16 -0.25 -1.86 6.39
N TYR A 17 0.09 -0.68 6.93
CA TYR A 17 0.25 -0.53 8.37
C TYR A 17 -1.14 -0.44 9.00
N SER A 18 -1.26 -0.91 10.25
CA SER A 18 -2.54 -0.84 10.98
C SER A 18 -2.76 0.53 11.63
N ASP A 19 -1.72 1.36 11.62
CA ASP A 19 -1.70 2.73 12.14
C ASP A 19 -1.67 3.72 10.96
N ASP A 20 -2.01 3.27 9.74
CA ASP A 20 -2.09 4.17 8.59
C ASP A 20 -3.36 5.01 8.69
N HIS A 21 -3.28 6.20 8.09
CA HIS A 21 -4.33 7.21 8.14
C HIS A 21 -4.82 7.53 6.73
N LEU A 22 -5.94 8.25 6.62
CA LEU A 22 -6.44 8.76 5.36
C LEU A 22 -5.44 9.77 4.75
N PRO A 23 -5.26 9.78 3.40
CA PRO A 23 -5.92 8.93 2.41
C PRO A 23 -5.40 7.47 2.40
N PRO A 24 -6.21 6.49 1.94
CA PRO A 24 -5.78 5.10 1.84
C PRO A 24 -4.50 4.97 1.01
N HIS A 25 -3.49 4.35 1.59
CA HIS A 25 -2.20 4.18 0.94
C HIS A 25 -1.56 2.85 1.32
N VAL A 26 -0.61 2.41 0.49
CA VAL A 26 0.19 1.21 0.70
C VAL A 26 1.67 1.52 0.67
N HIS A 27 2.43 0.63 1.29
CA HIS A 27 3.89 0.65 1.25
C HIS A 27 4.41 -0.54 0.45
N VAL A 28 5.07 -0.23 -0.66
CA VAL A 28 5.69 -1.23 -1.53
C VAL A 28 7.18 -1.33 -1.27
N PHE A 29 7.68 -2.54 -1.03
CA PHE A 29 9.10 -2.82 -0.81
C PHE A 29 9.65 -3.64 -1.98
N VAL A 30 10.87 -3.28 -2.42
CA VAL A 30 11.63 -4.07 -3.40
C VAL A 30 12.49 -5.09 -2.63
N GLY A 31 12.11 -6.36 -2.73
CA GLY A 31 12.68 -7.46 -1.95
C GLY A 31 11.98 -7.69 -0.62
N ARG A 32 12.33 -8.81 0.03
CA ARG A 32 11.81 -9.12 1.36
C ARG A 32 12.25 -8.04 2.34
N LYS A 33 11.26 -7.37 2.92
CA LYS A 33 11.42 -6.45 4.04
C LYS A 33 12.11 -7.16 5.20
N LYS A 34 13.21 -6.59 5.68
CA LYS A 34 13.98 -6.98 6.87
C LYS A 34 13.69 -6.07 8.06
N SER A 35 13.32 -4.80 7.81
CA SER A 35 13.05 -3.80 8.85
C SER A 35 11.96 -2.80 8.46
N ARG A 36 11.35 -2.15 9.47
CA ARG A 36 10.43 -1.02 9.28
C ARG A 36 11.09 0.19 8.58
N SER A 37 12.41 0.34 8.72
CA SER A 37 13.19 1.42 8.11
C SER A 37 13.74 1.06 6.73
N ASP A 38 13.27 -0.05 6.14
CA ASP A 38 13.67 -0.42 4.80
C ASP A 38 13.09 0.53 3.76
N LYS A 39 13.77 0.58 2.62
CA LYS A 39 13.40 1.44 1.50
C LYS A 39 12.04 1.03 0.97
N ASP A 40 11.10 1.96 0.99
CA ASP A 40 9.74 1.78 0.52
C ASP A 40 9.32 2.82 -0.52
N ILE A 41 8.22 2.50 -1.17
CA ILE A 41 7.48 3.38 -2.06
C ILE A 41 6.09 3.51 -1.44
N LYS A 42 5.71 4.73 -1.08
CA LYS A 42 4.38 5.05 -0.60
C LYS A 42 3.50 5.41 -1.79
N ILE A 43 2.41 4.66 -1.95
CA ILE A 43 1.48 4.84 -3.06
C ILE A 43 0.09 5.01 -2.47
N SER A 44 -0.57 6.13 -2.77
CA SER A 44 -1.99 6.33 -2.53
C SER A 44 -2.77 5.33 -3.36
N ILE A 45 -3.71 4.62 -2.75
CA ILE A 45 -4.58 3.69 -3.47
C ILE A 45 -5.63 4.47 -4.28
N GLY A 46 -5.97 5.69 -3.86
CA GLY A 46 -7.05 6.46 -4.49
C GLY A 46 -8.44 5.91 -4.12
N ASN A 47 -9.34 5.82 -5.10
CA ASN A 47 -10.69 5.24 -4.98
C ASN A 47 -11.21 4.84 -6.39
N ASP A 48 -12.45 4.36 -6.50
CA ASP A 48 -13.08 3.98 -7.78
C ASP A 48 -13.03 5.07 -8.87
N ALA A 49 -12.93 6.35 -8.50
CA ALA A 49 -12.88 7.49 -9.40
C ALA A 49 -11.46 8.09 -9.54
N ILE A 50 -10.51 7.70 -8.69
CA ILE A 50 -9.18 8.30 -8.58
C ILE A 50 -8.14 7.18 -8.66
N ALA A 51 -7.33 7.21 -9.71
CA ALA A 51 -6.23 6.27 -9.90
C ALA A 51 -5.17 6.39 -8.78
N PRO A 52 -4.38 5.34 -8.53
CA PRO A 52 -3.30 5.38 -7.56
C PRO A 52 -2.25 6.44 -7.90
N GLU A 53 -1.60 7.01 -6.87
CA GLU A 53 -0.56 8.02 -7.04
C GLU A 53 0.65 7.72 -6.17
N ILE A 54 1.85 7.94 -6.71
CA ILE A 54 3.10 7.81 -5.92
C ILE A 54 3.23 9.04 -5.03
N LEU A 55 3.04 8.86 -3.72
CA LEU A 55 3.19 9.92 -2.72
C LEU A 55 4.66 10.17 -2.38
N ALA A 56 5.43 9.10 -2.23
CA ALA A 56 6.85 9.19 -1.92
C ALA A 56 7.57 7.92 -2.38
N ALA A 57 8.83 8.06 -2.80
CA ALA A 57 9.70 6.93 -3.07
C ALA A 57 11.07 7.21 -2.46
N HIS A 58 11.66 6.20 -1.83
CA HIS A 58 13.01 6.32 -1.31
C HIS A 58 14.02 6.59 -2.47
N PRO A 59 14.94 7.56 -2.38
CA PRO A 59 15.79 8.01 -3.50
C PRO A 59 16.76 6.96 -4.06
N LYS A 60 16.96 5.87 -3.31
CA LYS A 60 17.80 4.72 -3.72
C LYS A 60 17.02 3.61 -4.46
N ILE A 61 15.72 3.80 -4.72
CA ILE A 61 14.89 2.88 -5.51
C ILE A 61 14.96 3.32 -6.97
N LYS A 62 15.05 2.36 -7.90
CA LYS A 62 15.13 2.65 -9.33
C LYS A 62 13.77 3.07 -9.86
N ASN A 63 13.73 4.00 -10.82
CA ASN A 63 12.49 4.41 -11.49
C ASN A 63 11.71 3.26 -12.12
N THR A 64 12.42 2.22 -12.60
CA THR A 64 11.78 1.02 -13.13
C THR A 64 11.01 0.25 -12.08
N ASP A 65 11.52 0.19 -10.85
CA ASP A 65 10.86 -0.50 -9.74
C ASP A 65 9.70 0.34 -9.21
N ILE A 66 9.85 1.67 -9.18
CA ILE A 66 8.77 2.60 -8.84
C ILE A 66 7.59 2.45 -9.81
N ARG A 67 7.88 2.41 -11.12
CA ARG A 67 6.85 2.22 -12.14
C ARG A 67 6.12 0.88 -11.95
N LYS A 68 6.86 -0.22 -11.78
CA LYS A 68 6.28 -1.54 -11.57
C LYS A 68 5.45 -1.63 -10.29
N ALA A 69 5.88 -0.95 -9.23
CA ALA A 69 5.12 -0.85 -7.99
C ALA A 69 3.80 -0.12 -8.21
N TRP A 70 3.81 0.97 -8.96
CA TRP A 70 2.58 1.67 -9.32
C TRP A 70 1.65 0.82 -10.20
N GLU A 71 2.19 0.15 -11.23
CA GLU A 71 1.43 -0.77 -12.09
C GLU A 71 0.78 -1.88 -11.24
N LEU A 72 1.52 -2.48 -10.30
CA LEU A 72 1.00 -3.50 -9.40
C LEU A 72 -0.13 -2.98 -8.48
N VAL A 73 -0.02 -1.74 -7.97
CA VAL A 73 -1.08 -1.14 -7.17
C VAL A 73 -2.31 -0.83 -8.02
N ALA A 74 -2.13 -0.33 -9.24
CA ALA A 74 -3.22 -0.05 -10.17
C ALA A 74 -3.96 -1.33 -10.58
N ASP A 75 -3.24 -2.41 -10.88
CA ASP A 75 -3.83 -3.69 -11.27
C ASP A 75 -4.62 -4.37 -10.14
N HIS A 76 -4.32 -4.03 -8.88
CA HIS A 76 -4.95 -4.59 -7.68
C HIS A 76 -5.64 -3.54 -6.81
N GLN A 77 -6.03 -2.39 -7.39
CA GLN A 77 -6.53 -1.24 -6.64
C GLN A 77 -7.72 -1.61 -5.74
N ASP A 78 -8.74 -2.29 -6.30
CA ASP A 78 -9.94 -2.69 -5.58
C ASP A 78 -9.64 -3.65 -4.41
N GLU A 79 -8.78 -4.63 -4.65
CA GLU A 79 -8.36 -5.60 -3.61
C GLU A 79 -7.63 -4.88 -2.47
N LEU A 80 -6.77 -3.93 -2.80
CA LEU A 80 -6.03 -3.14 -1.81
C LEU A 80 -6.94 -2.20 -1.02
N LEU A 81 -7.95 -1.60 -1.65
CA LEU A 81 -8.98 -0.80 -0.96
C LEU A 81 -9.75 -1.65 0.04
N ILE A 82 -10.27 -2.81 -0.38
CA ILE A 82 -10.99 -3.73 0.50
C ILE A 82 -10.11 -4.13 1.69
N LYS A 83 -8.84 -4.49 1.44
CA LYS A 83 -7.90 -4.87 2.50
C LYS A 83 -7.58 -3.70 3.44
N TRP A 84 -7.48 -2.49 2.91
CA TRP A 84 -7.27 -1.29 3.71
C TRP A 84 -8.48 -1.02 4.62
N GLU A 85 -9.70 -1.16 4.09
CA GLU A 85 -10.95 -1.04 4.83
C GLU A 85 -11.15 -2.16 5.86
N GLU A 86 -10.75 -3.39 5.59
CA GLU A 86 -10.77 -4.46 6.59
C GLU A 86 -9.87 -4.14 7.79
N ILE A 87 -8.68 -3.56 7.53
CA ILE A 87 -7.69 -3.23 8.56
C ILE A 87 -8.10 -1.99 9.37
N HIS A 88 -8.64 -0.94 8.74
CA HIS A 88 -8.91 0.37 9.38
C HIS A 88 -10.40 0.68 9.56
N GLY A 89 -11.27 0.11 8.73
CA GLY A 89 -12.72 0.31 8.77
C GLY A 89 -13.38 -0.37 9.97
N SER A 90 -12.75 -1.40 10.53
CA SER A 90 -13.21 -2.06 11.76
C SER A 90 -13.24 -1.10 12.97
N GLU A 91 -12.40 -0.06 13.01
CA GLU A 91 -12.45 0.97 14.08
C GLU A 91 -13.61 1.96 13.93
N LYS A 92 -14.27 2.03 12.77
CA LYS A 92 -15.43 2.91 12.57
C LYS A 92 -16.74 2.33 13.09
N MET A 93 -16.80 1.04 13.42
CA MET A 93 -18.03 0.39 13.92
C MET A 93 -18.20 0.45 15.45
N GLU A 94 -17.23 0.96 16.23
CA GLU A 94 -17.35 1.06 17.70
C GLU A 94 -17.66 2.47 18.24
N LYS A 95 -17.86 3.48 17.39
CA LYS A 95 -18.25 4.85 17.83
C LYS A 95 -19.56 5.31 17.21
N GLY A 96 -20.61 4.55 17.47
CA GLY A 96 -21.97 4.91 17.06
C GLY A 96 -23.02 4.08 17.75
N ASP A 97 -23.03 4.04 19.08
CA ASP A 97 -24.24 3.80 19.90
C ASP A 97 -23.92 4.02 21.40
N HIS A 98 -24.23 5.21 21.90
CA HIS A 98 -24.73 5.48 23.26
C HIS A 98 -25.26 6.92 23.36
#